data_AF-A0A0F5NFF0-F1
#
_entry.id   AF-A0A0F5NFF0-F1
#
_cell.length_a   1.000
_cell.length_b   1.000
_cell.length_c   1.000
_cell.angle_alpha   90.00
_cell.angle_beta   90.00
_cell.angle_gamma   90.00
#
_symmetry.space_group_name_H-M   'P 1'
#
loop_
_entity.id
_entity.type
_entity.pdbx_description
1 polymer ?
#
loop_
_entity_poly.entity_id
_entity_poly.type
_entity_poly.pdbx_seq_one_letter_code
_entity_poly.pdbx_strand_id
1 'polypeptide(L)'
;MRTVAEKDDKKIGYLRLAIVSAVIAVLIAVGLGLISANKPAAGHPCSMRNATTHDATGHTVSCDRTTASAHDLVWQLAPAS
;
A
#
# COMPACT_ATOMS: atom_id res chain seq x y z
N MET A 1 -49.84 12.18 10.82
CA MET A 1 -48.55 12.90 10.92
C MET A 1 -47.33 11.99 11.21
N ARG A 2 -47.40 10.65 11.11
CA ARG A 2 -46.26 9.77 11.47
C ARG A 2 -45.26 9.50 10.34
N THR A 3 -45.65 9.73 9.09
CA THR A 3 -44.84 9.40 7.91
C THR A 3 -43.71 10.37 7.62
N VAL A 4 -43.73 11.57 8.24
CA VAL A 4 -42.72 12.61 8.02
C VAL A 4 -41.49 12.35 8.89
N ALA A 5 -41.69 11.96 10.16
CA ALA A 5 -40.61 11.68 11.10
C ALA A 5 -39.76 10.46 10.68
N GLU A 6 -40.40 9.35 10.30
CA GLU A 6 -39.72 8.12 9.89
C GLU A 6 -38.84 8.28 8.63
N LYS A 7 -39.21 9.24 7.76
CA LYS A 7 -38.47 9.54 6.53
C LYS A 7 -37.20 10.33 6.81
N ASP A 8 -37.21 11.19 7.83
CA ASP A 8 -36.05 11.97 8.27
C ASP A 8 -35.03 11.11 9.02
N ASP A 9 -35.47 10.23 9.93
CA ASP A 9 -34.58 9.29 10.64
C ASP A 9 -33.84 8.37 9.66
N LYS A 10 -34.53 7.89 8.63
CA LYS A 10 -33.94 7.07 7.57
C LYS A 10 -32.88 7.85 6.77
N LYS A 11 -33.13 9.13 6.45
CA LYS A 11 -32.15 10.00 5.77
C LYS A 11 -30.92 10.24 6.64
N ILE A 12 -31.10 10.50 7.93
CA ILE A 12 -30.01 10.71 8.88
C ILE A 12 -29.18 9.43 9.03
N GLY A 13 -29.83 8.27 9.09
CA GLY A 13 -29.16 6.96 9.09
C GLY A 13 -28.31 6.74 7.83
N TYR A 14 -28.86 7.01 6.65
CA TYR A 14 -28.10 6.91 5.40
C TYR A 14 -26.95 7.92 5.32
N LEU A 15 -27.14 9.13 5.81
CA LEU A 15 -26.08 10.15 5.83
C LEU A 15 -24.92 9.69 6.71
N ARG A 16 -25.19 9.16 7.92
CA ARG A 16 -24.15 8.60 8.78
C ARG A 16 -23.45 7.42 8.15
N LEU A 17 -24.19 6.50 7.52
CA LEU A 17 -23.62 5.37 6.81
C LEU A 17 -22.71 5.82 5.65
N ALA A 18 -23.14 6.83 4.88
CA ALA A 18 -22.37 7.38 3.78
C ALA A 18 -21.05 8.00 4.27
N ILE A 19 -21.08 8.75 5.38
CA ILE A 19 -19.88 9.33 5.98
C ILE A 19 -18.92 8.23 6.43
N VAL A 20 -19.40 7.24 7.17
CA VAL A 20 -18.55 6.13 7.65
C VAL A 20 -17.95 5.36 6.48
N SER A 21 -18.76 5.06 5.47
CA SER A 21 -18.31 4.39 4.24
C SER A 21 -17.21 5.19 3.52
N ALA A 22 -17.40 6.51 3.37
CA ALA A 22 -16.41 7.38 2.75
C ALA A 22 -15.10 7.41 3.53
N VAL A 23 -15.15 7.51 4.86
CA VAL A 23 -13.95 7.49 5.72
C VAL A 23 -13.20 6.17 5.56
N ILE A 24 -13.90 5.03 5.58
CA ILE A 24 -13.29 3.71 5.38
C ILE A 24 -12.62 3.63 4.01
N ALA A 25 -13.30 4.08 2.95
CA ALA A 25 -12.75 4.07 1.59
C ALA A 25 -11.46 4.90 1.49
N VAL A 26 -11.43 6.09 2.13
CA VAL A 26 -10.23 6.93 2.18
C VAL A 26 -9.09 6.24 2.92
N LEU A 27 -9.36 5.63 4.08
CA LEU A 27 -8.33 4.91 4.85
C LEU A 27 -7.74 3.73 4.06
N ILE A 28 -8.57 2.97 3.35
CA ILE A 28 -8.12 1.88 2.49
C ILE A 28 -7.24 2.42 1.35
N ALA A 29 -7.68 3.49 0.67
CA ALA A 29 -6.91 4.11 -0.40
C ALA A 29 -5.55 4.62 0.08
N VAL A 30 -5.49 5.27 1.25
CA VAL A 30 -4.23 5.72 1.86
C VAL A 30 -3.34 4.54 2.20
N GLY A 31 -3.88 3.48 2.83
CA GLY A 31 -3.12 2.28 3.17
C GLY A 31 -2.50 1.60 1.95
N LEU A 32 -3.28 1.42 0.89
CA LEU A 32 -2.80 0.84 -0.37
C LEU A 32 -1.74 1.72 -1.05
N GLY A 33 -1.89 3.04 -0.98
CA GLY A 33 -0.91 4.00 -1.49
C GLY A 33 0.42 3.89 -0.75
N LEU A 34 0.39 3.81 0.59
CA LEU A 34 1.59 3.64 1.41
C LEU A 34 2.30 2.31 1.14
N ILE A 35 1.55 1.21 1.02
CA ILE A 35 2.12 -0.10 0.66
C ILE A 35 2.81 -0.03 -0.70
N SER A 36 2.18 0.65 -1.67
CA SER A 36 2.74 0.81 -3.02
C SER A 36 3.98 1.70 -3.05
N ALA A 37 3.99 2.78 -2.26
CA ALA A 37 5.13 3.69 -2.17
C ALA A 37 6.32 3.09 -1.42
N ASN A 38 6.06 2.23 -0.43
CA ASN A 38 7.10 1.59 0.37
C ASN A 38 7.59 0.26 -0.24
N LYS A 39 7.14 -0.09 -1.45
CA LYS A 39 7.71 -1.23 -2.17
C LYS A 39 9.14 -0.88 -2.58
N PRO A 40 10.12 -1.71 -2.20
CA PRO A 40 11.50 -1.45 -2.54
C PRO A 40 11.68 -1.48 -4.06
N ALA A 41 12.15 -0.36 -4.60
CA ALA A 41 12.56 -0.24 -6.00
C ALA A 41 14.06 -0.59 -6.13
N ALA A 42 14.47 -1.05 -7.31
CA ALA A 42 15.86 -1.30 -7.62
C ALA A 42 16.73 -0.07 -7.29
N GLY A 43 17.84 -0.29 -6.59
CA GLY A 43 18.75 0.75 -6.11
C GLY A 43 18.47 1.29 -4.70
N HIS A 44 17.37 0.91 -4.04
CA HIS A 44 17.17 1.27 -2.63
C HIS A 44 18.09 0.46 -1.71
N PRO A 45 18.62 1.06 -0.63
CA PRO A 45 19.44 0.35 0.33
C PRO A 45 18.61 -0.69 1.07
N CYS A 46 19.21 -1.85 1.34
CA CYS A 46 18.58 -2.94 2.05
C CYS A 46 19.46 -3.40 3.22
N SER A 47 18.82 -3.74 4.35
CA SER A 47 19.55 -4.10 5.57
C SER A 47 19.93 -5.59 5.63
N MET A 48 19.30 -6.44 4.82
CA MET A 48 19.42 -7.90 4.93
C MET A 48 19.79 -8.54 3.60
N ARG A 49 21.00 -9.10 3.53
CA ARG A 49 21.50 -9.80 2.35
C ARG A 49 20.65 -11.04 2.04
N ASN A 50 20.45 -11.32 0.76
CA ASN A 50 19.70 -12.47 0.26
C ASN A 50 18.19 -12.44 0.60
N ALA A 51 17.66 -11.27 0.96
CA ALA A 51 16.23 -11.07 1.05
C ALA A 51 15.65 -10.93 -0.37
N THR A 52 14.50 -11.56 -0.61
CA THR A 52 13.78 -11.47 -1.88
C THR A 52 12.40 -10.88 -1.63
N THR A 53 11.96 -9.97 -2.49
CA THR A 53 10.64 -9.34 -2.42
C THR A 53 10.17 -8.91 -3.81
N HIS A 54 8.98 -8.34 -3.91
CA HIS A 54 8.42 -7.84 -5.17
C HIS A 54 8.42 -6.31 -5.21
N ASP A 55 8.83 -5.77 -6.34
CA ASP A 55 8.77 -4.33 -6.59
C ASP A 55 7.35 -3.86 -6.94
N ALA A 56 7.18 -2.55 -7.14
CA ALA A 56 5.90 -1.94 -7.52
C ALA A 56 5.37 -2.43 -8.87
N THR A 57 6.27 -2.81 -9.77
CA THR A 57 6.02 -3.37 -11.11
C THR A 57 5.73 -4.87 -11.11
N GLY A 58 5.81 -5.54 -9.96
CA GLY A 58 5.58 -6.99 -9.81
C GLY A 58 6.81 -7.85 -10.13
N HIS A 59 7.96 -7.26 -10.43
CA HIS A 59 9.20 -8.01 -10.61
C HIS A 59 9.78 -8.40 -9.27
N THR A 60 10.36 -9.60 -9.23
CA THR A 60 11.10 -10.07 -8.06
C THR A 60 12.44 -9.33 -7.99
N VAL A 61 12.68 -8.67 -6.86
CA VAL A 61 13.95 -8.03 -6.53
C VAL A 61 14.62 -8.77 -5.39
N SER A 62 15.93 -8.92 -5.48
CA SER A 62 16.80 -9.53 -4.46
C SER A 62 17.72 -8.47 -3.88
N CYS A 63 17.98 -8.54 -2.57
CA CYS A 63 18.96 -7.71 -1.90
C CYS A 63 20.34 -8.37 -1.97
N ASP A 64 21.22 -7.82 -2.80
CA ASP A 64 22.64 -8.23 -2.84
C ASP A 64 23.55 -7.01 -2.89
N ARG A 65 24.86 -7.26 -2.78
CA ARG A 65 25.86 -6.19 -2.87
C ARG A 65 25.84 -5.55 -4.24
N THR A 66 25.97 -4.23 -4.28
CA THR A 66 26.21 -3.55 -5.54
C THR A 66 27.61 -3.83 -6.06
N THR A 67 27.76 -3.91 -7.38
CA THR A 67 29.08 -4.00 -8.04
C THR A 67 29.94 -2.76 -7.77
N ALA A 68 29.32 -1.63 -7.43
CA ALA A 68 30.01 -0.38 -7.12
C ALA A 68 30.60 -0.33 -5.70
N SER A 69 30.12 -1.16 -4.76
CA SER A 69 30.51 -1.11 -3.34
C SER A 69 30.20 -2.45 -2.67
N ALA A 70 31.24 -3.12 -2.16
CA ALA A 70 31.10 -4.38 -1.44
C ALA A 70 30.44 -4.24 -0.05
N HIS A 71 30.27 -3.01 0.43
CA HIS A 71 29.67 -2.70 1.72
C HIS A 71 28.21 -2.28 1.62
N ASP A 72 27.75 -1.86 0.43
CA ASP A 72 26.37 -1.45 0.23
C ASP A 72 25.52 -2.58 -0.32
N LEU A 73 24.51 -2.93 0.45
CA LEU A 73 23.45 -3.86 0.05
C LEU A 73 22.34 -3.04 -0.59
N VAL A 74 21.98 -3.38 -1.82
CA VAL A 74 20.91 -2.70 -2.56
C VAL A 74 19.95 -3.72 -3.17
N TRP A 75 18.70 -3.32 -3.32
CA TRP A 75 17.73 -4.10 -4.09
C TRP A 75 18.13 -4.10 -5.57
N GLN A 76 18.24 -5.28 -6.16
CA GLN A 76 18.56 -5.50 -7.58
C GLN A 76 17.50 -6.42 -8.17
N LEU A 77 17.30 -6.33 -9.48
CA LEU A 77 16.40 -7.23 -10.18
C LEU A 77 16.93 -8.66 -10.05
N ALA A 78 16.11 -9.58 -9.53
CA ALA A 78 16.52 -10.97 -9.46
C ALA A 78 16.68 -11.52 -10.88
N PRO A 79 17.73 -12.30 -11.18
CA PRO A 79 17.85 -12.96 -12.46
C PRO A 79 16.63 -13.87 -12.66
N ALA A 80 15.99 -13.78 -13.82
CA ALA A 80 14.96 -14.73 -14.21
C ALA A 80 15.59 -16.13 -14.22
N SER A 81 15.14 -17.00 -13.32
CA SER A 81 15.57 -18.40 -13.22
C SER A 81 15.05 -19.22 -14.39
#